data_AF-A0A418SIK9-F1
#
_entry.id   AF-A0A418SIK9-F1
#
_cell.length_a   1.000
_cell.length_b   1.000
_cell.length_c   1.000
_cell.angle_alpha   90.00
_cell.angle_beta   90.00
_cell.angle_gamma   90.00
#
_symmetry.space_group_name_H-M   'P 1'
#
loop_
_entity.id
_entity.type
_entity.pdbx_description
1 polymer ?
#
loop_
_entity_poly.entity_id
_entity_poly.type
_entity_poly.pdbx_seq_one_letter_code
_entity_poly.pdbx_strand_id
1 'polypeptide(L)'
;MNSITIKIDLALHKFIEAKRCSFEQSPCEIIKKELGLADTSETESNLTKPMQPIKGSNSSRQKFSIAFGDATVSAGSLKECYFQALKRMREANPDFLDELSAVKYSRRRIVAKSPEALYDGDGLAHFGLELGDGYFYDSNLSRQQVESRLGHCSEILGVPVVLT
;
A
#
# COMPACT_ATOMS: atom_id res chain seq x y z
N MET A 1 28.64 -19.53 7.13
CA MET A 1 27.70 -19.66 8.25
C MET A 1 26.68 -20.71 7.86
N ASN A 2 26.56 -21.79 8.64
CA ASN A 2 25.58 -22.84 8.36
C ASN A 2 24.22 -22.37 8.87
N SER A 3 23.26 -22.19 7.95
CA SER A 3 21.87 -21.87 8.31
C SER A 3 21.12 -23.16 8.59
N ILE A 4 20.44 -23.25 9.73
CA ILE A 4 19.59 -24.38 10.09
C ILE A 4 18.14 -23.95 9.86
N THR A 5 17.42 -24.69 9.02
CA THR A 5 16.00 -24.44 8.73
C THR A 5 15.13 -25.43 9.49
N ILE A 6 14.17 -24.92 10.26
CA ILE A 6 13.21 -25.72 11.02
C ILE A 6 11.82 -25.52 10.42
N LYS A 7 11.10 -26.62 10.18
CA LYS A 7 9.70 -26.57 9.73
C LYS A 7 8.79 -26.54 10.96
N ILE A 8 7.85 -25.61 10.97
CA ILE A 8 6.83 -25.48 12.00
C ILE A 8 5.44 -25.65 11.38
N ASP A 9 4.47 -26.10 12.17
CA ASP A 9 3.08 -26.15 11.73
C ASP A 9 2.43 -24.76 11.70
N LEU A 10 1.25 -24.70 11.08
CA LEU A 10 0.51 -23.45 10.87
C LEU A 10 0.01 -22.84 12.19
N ALA A 11 -0.29 -23.65 13.21
CA ALA A 11 -0.78 -23.15 14.49
C ALA A 11 0.35 -22.43 15.23
N LEU A 12 1.55 -23.01 15.24
CA LEU A 12 2.74 -22.41 15.83
C LEU A 12 3.16 -21.14 15.09
N HIS A 13 3.10 -21.13 13.75
CA HIS A 13 3.37 -19.92 12.97
C HIS A 13 2.41 -18.78 13.35
N LYS A 14 1.10 -19.05 13.45
CA LYS A 14 0.11 -18.04 13.85
C LYS A 14 0.37 -17.51 15.27
N PHE A 15 0.79 -18.39 16.19
CA PHE A 15 1.14 -17.99 17.54
C PHE A 15 2.33 -17.02 17.56
N ILE A 16 3.39 -17.30 16.79
CA ILE A 16 4.56 -16.42 16.69
C ILE A 16 4.17 -15.05 16.11
N GLU A 17 3.39 -15.03 15.03
CA GLU A 17 2.96 -13.77 14.40
C GLU A 17 2.05 -12.93 15.29
N ALA A 18 1.19 -13.55 16.11
CA ALA A 18 0.34 -12.83 17.07
C ALA A 18 1.13 -12.10 18.17
N LYS A 19 2.40 -12.47 18.39
CA LYS A 19 3.29 -11.89 19.39
C LYS A 19 4.22 -10.82 18.83
N ARG A 20 4.13 -10.54 17.53
CA ARG A 20 4.94 -9.52 16.85
C ARG A 20 4.56 -8.11 17.32
N CYS A 21 5.52 -7.37 17.84
CA CYS A 21 5.32 -5.98 18.28
C CYS A 21 5.75 -4.95 17.22
N SER A 22 6.51 -5.36 16.20
CA SER A 22 7.03 -4.52 15.11
C SER A 22 7.18 -5.32 13.82
N PHE A 23 7.01 -4.66 12.67
CA PHE A 23 7.25 -5.27 11.35
C PHE A 23 8.69 -5.76 11.17
N GLU A 24 9.67 -5.07 11.76
CA GLU A 24 11.09 -5.40 11.66
C GLU A 24 11.51 -6.57 12.57
N GLN A 25 10.63 -7.01 13.48
CA GLN A 25 10.96 -8.04 14.45
C GLN A 25 11.03 -9.42 13.77
N SER A 26 12.14 -10.13 13.90
CA SER A 26 12.28 -11.46 13.32
C SER A 26 11.53 -12.53 14.15
N PRO A 27 11.05 -13.62 13.52
CA PRO A 27 10.47 -14.76 14.25
C PRO A 27 11.42 -15.34 15.32
N CYS A 28 12.72 -15.35 15.07
CA CYS A 28 13.73 -15.81 16.04
C CYS A 28 13.76 -14.95 17.30
N GLU A 29 13.69 -13.62 17.17
CA GLU A 29 13.65 -12.71 18.33
C GLU A 29 12.38 -12.89 19.16
N ILE A 30 11.23 -13.14 18.50
CA ILE A 30 9.96 -13.42 19.16
C ILE A 30 10.07 -14.72 19.97
N ILE A 31 10.59 -15.79 19.36
CA ILE A 31 10.76 -17.09 20.03
C ILE A 31 11.72 -16.97 21.22
N LYS A 32 12.86 -16.29 21.07
CA LYS A 32 13.80 -16.06 22.18
C LYS A 32 13.15 -15.33 23.34
N LYS A 33 12.36 -14.29 23.05
CA LYS A 33 11.64 -13.51 24.07
C LYS A 33 10.61 -14.37 24.81
N GLU A 34 9.76 -15.11 24.10
CA GLU A 34 8.71 -15.94 24.71
C GLU A 34 9.28 -17.13 25.50
N LEU A 35 10.45 -17.65 25.10
CA LEU A 35 11.15 -18.70 25.84
C LEU A 35 12.00 -18.17 27.00
N GLY A 36 12.02 -16.85 27.25
CA GLY A 36 12.88 -16.23 28.27
C GLY A 36 14.38 -16.38 27.98
N LEU A 37 14.75 -16.70 26.74
CA LEU A 37 16.12 -16.87 26.26
C LEU A 37 16.71 -15.53 25.80
N ALA A 38 16.38 -14.44 26.48
CA ALA A 38 17.01 -13.15 26.23
C ALA A 38 18.52 -13.33 26.40
N ASP A 39 19.27 -13.18 25.32
CA ASP A 39 20.73 -13.22 25.36
C ASP A 39 21.20 -12.06 26.27
N THR A 40 21.67 -12.42 27.46
CA THR A 40 22.67 -11.65 28.19
C THR A 40 23.91 -11.57 27.30
N SER A 41 24.01 -10.53 26.49
CA SER A 41 25.25 -10.12 25.86
C SER A 41 25.29 -8.60 25.81
N GLU A 42 25.96 -8.07 26.85
CA GLU A 42 26.84 -6.91 26.80
C GLU A 42 26.21 -5.52 26.71
N THR A 43 25.75 -5.10 27.88
CA THR A 43 26.01 -3.75 28.38
C THR A 43 27.52 -3.55 28.54
N GLU A 44 28.17 -2.91 27.56
CA GLU A 44 29.35 -2.08 27.84
C GLU A 44 28.98 -0.62 27.59
N SER A 45 29.05 0.12 28.69
CA SER A 45 28.88 1.56 28.75
C SER A 45 30.07 2.25 28.07
N ASN A 46 29.79 3.24 27.22
CA ASN A 46 30.72 4.33 27.03
C ASN A 46 29.98 5.63 26.74
N LEU A 47 29.95 6.45 27.80
CA LEU A 47 29.97 7.91 27.84
C LEU A 47 28.96 8.67 26.96
N THR A 48 28.06 9.35 27.66
CA THR A 48 27.39 10.61 27.31
C THR A 48 28.16 11.44 26.29
N LYS A 49 27.86 11.26 25.01
CA LYS A 49 27.97 12.32 24.01
C LYS A 49 26.65 13.09 24.01
N PRO A 50 26.68 14.44 23.96
CA PRO A 50 25.45 15.21 23.80
C PRO A 50 24.74 14.70 22.57
N MET A 51 23.46 14.40 22.76
CA MET A 51 22.51 13.96 21.75
C MET A 51 22.49 14.99 20.62
N GLN A 52 23.37 14.81 19.64
CA GLN A 52 23.19 15.47 18.36
C GLN A 52 21.88 14.90 17.80
N PRO A 53 20.99 15.75 17.26
CA PRO A 53 19.78 15.26 16.64
C PRO A 53 20.22 14.21 15.62
N ILE A 54 19.76 12.97 15.80
CA ILE A 54 19.84 11.94 14.77
C ILE A 54 19.27 12.64 13.55
N LYS A 55 20.14 12.98 12.57
CA LYS A 55 19.70 13.38 11.25
C LYS A 55 18.83 12.22 10.83
N GLY A 56 17.51 12.40 10.95
CA GLY A 56 16.53 11.41 10.56
C GLY A 56 17.00 10.94 9.19
N SER A 57 17.20 9.63 9.06
CA SER A 57 17.52 9.08 7.75
C SER A 57 16.54 9.74 6.81
N ASN A 58 17.05 10.51 5.84
CA ASN A 58 16.29 10.86 4.66
C ASN A 58 16.08 9.52 3.94
N SER A 59 15.26 8.64 4.54
CA SER A 59 14.64 7.53 3.87
C SER A 59 13.88 8.25 2.78
N SER A 60 14.47 8.23 1.60
CA SER A 60 13.92 8.85 0.42
C SER A 60 12.55 8.23 0.26
N ARG A 61 11.51 8.88 0.81
CA ARG A 61 10.14 8.40 0.71
C ARG A 61 9.94 8.08 -0.75
N GLN A 62 9.73 6.80 -1.04
CA GLN A 62 9.64 6.32 -2.39
C GLN A 62 8.55 7.15 -3.06
N LYS A 63 8.97 8.00 -4.02
CA LYS A 63 8.03 8.82 -4.77
C LYS A 63 7.38 7.90 -5.78
N PHE A 64 6.06 7.91 -5.80
CA PHE A 64 5.28 7.21 -6.81
C PHE A 64 4.95 8.20 -7.90
N SER A 65 4.99 7.75 -9.15
CA SER A 65 4.58 8.56 -10.29
C SER A 65 3.72 7.77 -11.26
N ILE A 66 2.65 8.38 -11.77
CA ILE A 66 1.80 7.82 -12.81
C ILE A 66 1.86 8.75 -14.01
N ALA A 67 2.27 8.22 -15.15
CA ALA A 67 2.35 8.94 -16.42
C ALA A 67 1.24 8.46 -17.37
N PHE A 68 0.64 9.38 -18.12
CA PHE A 68 -0.34 9.09 -19.17
C PHE A 68 -0.38 10.23 -20.19
N GLY A 69 -0.19 9.90 -21.48
CA GLY A 69 0.06 10.92 -22.50
C GLY A 69 1.21 11.84 -22.11
N ASP A 70 0.99 13.15 -22.17
CA ASP A 70 1.95 14.18 -21.75
C ASP A 70 1.83 14.58 -20.27
N ALA A 71 0.90 13.96 -19.53
CA ALA A 71 0.69 14.25 -18.12
C ALA A 71 1.50 13.29 -17.23
N THR A 72 2.00 13.81 -16.12
CA THR A 72 2.60 13.00 -15.05
C THR A 72 2.16 13.53 -13.70
N VAL A 73 1.78 12.61 -12.83
CA VAL A 73 1.34 12.90 -11.46
C VAL A 73 2.24 12.17 -10.49
N SER A 74 2.76 12.88 -9.49
CA SER A 74 3.68 12.31 -8.50
C SER A 74 3.22 12.60 -7.08
N ALA A 75 3.37 11.64 -6.17
CA ALA A 75 3.01 11.82 -4.77
C ALA A 75 3.92 11.02 -3.81
N GLY A 76 3.80 11.31 -2.51
CA GLY A 76 4.56 10.66 -1.45
C GLY A 76 4.03 9.27 -1.07
N SER A 77 2.87 8.87 -1.60
CA SER A 77 2.29 7.55 -1.40
C SER A 77 1.57 7.06 -2.66
N LEU A 78 1.46 5.74 -2.83
CA LEU A 78 0.75 5.13 -3.95
C LEU A 78 -0.73 5.56 -3.98
N LYS A 79 -1.39 5.59 -2.82
CA LYS A 79 -2.80 5.97 -2.68
C LYS A 79 -3.06 7.41 -3.16
N GLU A 80 -2.20 8.33 -2.75
CA GLU A 80 -2.30 9.73 -3.15
C GLU A 80 -1.97 9.92 -4.63
N CYS A 81 -0.94 9.22 -5.14
CA CYS A 81 -0.58 9.26 -6.55
C CYS A 81 -1.74 8.75 -7.43
N TYR A 82 -2.35 7.64 -7.04
CA TYR A 82 -3.48 7.06 -7.75
C TYR A 82 -4.71 7.98 -7.74
N PHE A 83 -5.04 8.57 -6.59
CA PHE A 83 -6.12 9.55 -6.47
C PHE A 83 -5.92 10.75 -7.40
N GLN A 84 -4.73 11.34 -7.36
CA GLN A 84 -4.40 12.51 -8.19
C GLN A 84 -4.41 12.14 -9.68
N ALA A 85 -3.95 10.94 -10.05
CA ALA A 85 -4.01 10.45 -11.42
C ALA A 85 -5.44 10.34 -11.93
N LEU A 86 -6.35 9.72 -11.16
CA LEU A 86 -7.77 9.61 -11.55
C LEU A 86 -8.44 10.98 -11.73
N LYS A 87 -8.15 11.94 -10.83
CA LYS A 87 -8.61 13.32 -10.99
C LYS A 87 -8.09 13.97 -12.26
N ARG A 88 -6.79 13.83 -12.53
CA ARG A 88 -6.15 14.44 -13.70
C ARG A 88 -6.62 13.82 -15.01
N MET A 89 -6.92 12.51 -15.03
CA MET A 89 -7.52 11.82 -16.18
C MET A 89 -8.92 12.36 -16.46
N ARG A 90 -9.74 12.59 -15.43
CA ARG A 90 -11.04 13.22 -15.58
C ARG A 90 -10.95 14.66 -16.09
N GLU A 91 -9.99 15.44 -15.62
CA GLU A 91 -9.78 16.80 -16.14
C GLU A 91 -9.44 16.80 -17.64
N ALA A 92 -8.72 15.77 -18.10
CA ALA A 92 -8.38 15.60 -19.51
C ALA A 92 -9.56 15.06 -20.34
N ASN A 93 -10.40 14.20 -19.74
CA ASN A 93 -11.60 13.65 -20.35
C ASN A 93 -12.75 13.65 -19.33
N PRO A 94 -13.72 14.58 -19.41
CA PRO A 94 -14.81 14.71 -18.44
C PRO A 94 -15.66 13.45 -18.26
N ASP A 95 -15.84 12.66 -19.34
CA ASP A 95 -16.67 11.44 -19.34
C ASP A 95 -15.91 10.22 -18.79
N PHE A 96 -14.61 10.36 -18.51
CA PHE A 96 -13.72 9.28 -18.09
C PHE A 96 -14.23 8.51 -16.87
N LEU A 97 -14.75 9.20 -15.84
CA LEU A 97 -15.23 8.51 -14.64
C LEU A 97 -16.54 7.77 -14.87
N ASP A 98 -17.40 8.28 -15.76
CA ASP A 98 -18.64 7.59 -16.13
C ASP A 98 -18.30 6.29 -16.87
N GLU A 99 -17.40 6.35 -17.86
CA GLU A 99 -16.91 5.19 -18.59
C GLU A 99 -16.19 4.18 -17.67
N LEU A 100 -15.29 4.67 -16.80
CA LEU A 100 -14.56 3.83 -15.86
C LEU A 100 -15.48 3.18 -14.82
N SER A 101 -16.59 3.84 -14.44
CA SER A 101 -17.57 3.29 -13.50
C SER A 101 -18.36 2.14 -14.11
N ALA A 102 -18.54 2.11 -15.43
CA ALA A 102 -19.21 1.02 -16.14
C ALA A 102 -18.36 -0.26 -16.15
N VAL A 103 -17.04 -0.13 -16.09
CA VAL A 103 -16.11 -1.27 -16.07
C VAL A 103 -16.17 -2.00 -14.72
N LYS A 104 -16.52 -3.28 -14.78
CA LYS A 104 -16.47 -4.19 -13.63
C LYS A 104 -15.17 -4.98 -13.65
N TYR A 105 -14.33 -4.80 -12.65
CA TYR A 105 -13.08 -5.52 -12.49
C TYR A 105 -13.23 -6.63 -11.44
N SER A 106 -13.40 -7.87 -11.91
CA SER A 106 -13.70 -9.01 -11.04
C SER A 106 -14.96 -8.74 -10.21
N ARG A 107 -14.87 -8.71 -8.87
CA ARG A 107 -15.98 -8.45 -7.93
C ARG A 107 -16.05 -7.01 -7.42
N ARG A 108 -15.29 -6.09 -8.04
CA ARG A 108 -15.19 -4.69 -7.60
C ARG A 108 -15.25 -3.73 -8.79
N ARG A 109 -15.72 -2.52 -8.55
CA ARG A 109 -15.57 -1.41 -9.49
C ARG A 109 -14.32 -0.60 -9.15
N ILE A 110 -13.77 0.07 -10.15
CA ILE A 110 -12.61 0.95 -9.95
C ILE A 110 -13.08 2.26 -9.30
N VAL A 111 -14.13 2.85 -9.87
CA VAL A 111 -14.86 4.01 -9.34
C VAL A 111 -16.36 3.75 -9.36
N ALA A 112 -17.10 4.42 -8.48
CA ALA A 112 -18.56 4.33 -8.45
C ALA A 112 -19.20 5.59 -7.84
N LYS A 113 -20.51 5.78 -8.02
CA LYS A 113 -21.28 6.92 -7.47
C LYS A 113 -21.63 6.80 -5.98
N SER A 114 -21.39 5.63 -5.40
CA SER A 114 -21.50 5.43 -3.95
C SER A 114 -20.43 4.43 -3.47
N PRO A 115 -20.01 4.49 -2.20
CA PRO A 115 -19.03 3.54 -1.64
C PRO A 115 -19.51 2.09 -1.71
N GLU A 116 -20.82 1.86 -1.55
CA GLU A 116 -21.43 0.52 -1.60
C GLU A 116 -21.34 -0.06 -3.01
N ALA A 117 -21.52 0.78 -4.05
CA ALA A 117 -21.44 0.34 -5.43
C ALA A 117 -20.02 -0.05 -5.90
N LEU A 118 -18.97 0.24 -5.10
CA LEU A 118 -17.60 -0.22 -5.39
C LEU A 118 -17.42 -1.72 -5.19
N TYR A 119 -18.23 -2.36 -4.34
CA TYR A 119 -18.03 -3.73 -3.90
C TYR A 119 -19.32 -4.55 -4.06
N ASP A 120 -19.24 -5.77 -4.56
CA ASP A 120 -20.41 -6.65 -4.66
C ASP A 120 -20.86 -7.25 -3.31
N GLY A 121 -20.15 -6.98 -2.21
CA GLY A 121 -20.39 -7.62 -0.91
C GLY A 121 -20.28 -6.67 0.28
N ASP A 122 -20.92 -7.06 1.38
CA ASP A 122 -21.07 -6.22 2.57
C ASP A 122 -19.75 -5.98 3.31
N GLY A 123 -19.65 -4.79 3.91
CA GLY A 123 -18.60 -4.45 4.87
C GLY A 123 -17.31 -3.85 4.29
N LEU A 124 -17.14 -3.74 2.97
CA LEU A 124 -15.95 -3.11 2.37
C LEU A 124 -16.16 -1.63 1.99
N ALA A 125 -17.39 -1.14 2.01
CA ALA A 125 -17.75 0.24 1.62
C ALA A 125 -16.93 1.32 2.36
N HIS A 126 -16.50 1.05 3.60
CA HIS A 126 -15.69 1.98 4.40
C HIS A 126 -14.28 2.25 3.85
N PHE A 127 -13.79 1.43 2.91
CA PHE A 127 -12.54 1.68 2.19
C PHE A 127 -12.70 2.59 0.96
N GLY A 128 -13.96 2.87 0.56
CA GLY A 128 -14.28 3.82 -0.48
C GLY A 128 -14.01 5.24 -0.02
N LEU A 129 -13.24 6.00 -0.80
CA LEU A 129 -12.96 7.41 -0.53
C LEU A 129 -13.49 8.28 -1.65
N GLU A 130 -13.91 9.48 -1.30
CA GLU A 130 -14.46 10.44 -2.24
C GLU A 130 -13.37 10.96 -3.19
N LEU A 131 -13.65 10.87 -4.49
CA LEU A 131 -12.84 11.41 -5.57
C LEU A 131 -13.30 12.83 -5.97
N GLY A 132 -14.54 13.18 -5.63
CA GLY A 132 -15.23 14.42 -5.99
C GLY A 132 -16.36 14.18 -6.98
N ASP A 133 -17.28 15.15 -7.12
CA ASP A 133 -18.44 15.09 -8.05
C ASP A 133 -19.31 13.83 -7.85
N GLY A 134 -19.44 13.41 -6.59
CA GLY A 134 -20.20 12.24 -6.18
C GLY A 134 -19.55 10.91 -6.56
N TYR A 135 -18.28 10.89 -6.98
CA TYR A 135 -17.54 9.65 -7.24
C TYR A 135 -16.71 9.21 -6.05
N PHE A 136 -16.58 7.89 -5.92
CA PHE A 136 -15.75 7.20 -4.93
C PHE A 136 -14.79 6.25 -5.62
N TYR A 137 -13.65 5.98 -4.99
CA TYR A 137 -12.65 5.00 -5.43
C TYR A 137 -12.20 4.10 -4.29
N ASP A 138 -11.77 2.87 -4.61
CA ASP A 138 -11.22 1.93 -3.62
C ASP A 138 -9.81 2.38 -3.20
N SER A 139 -9.64 2.73 -1.92
CA SER A 139 -8.34 3.18 -1.40
C SER A 139 -7.47 2.07 -0.83
N ASN A 140 -8.01 0.85 -0.68
CA ASN A 140 -7.32 -0.29 -0.10
C ASN A 140 -6.80 -1.23 -1.20
N LEU A 141 -5.74 -0.78 -1.88
CA LEU A 141 -5.16 -1.46 -3.04
C LEU A 141 -3.67 -1.73 -2.86
N SER A 142 -3.23 -2.90 -3.29
CA SER A 142 -1.81 -3.20 -3.48
C SER A 142 -1.27 -2.53 -4.75
N ARG A 143 0.06 -2.44 -4.87
CA ARG A 143 0.73 -1.91 -6.08
C ARG A 143 0.26 -2.63 -7.36
N GLN A 144 0.25 -3.96 -7.34
CA GLN A 144 -0.18 -4.77 -8.48
C GLN A 144 -1.64 -4.52 -8.86
N GLN A 145 -2.51 -4.30 -7.87
CA GLN A 145 -3.92 -3.96 -8.14
C GLN A 145 -4.05 -2.58 -8.78
N VAL A 146 -3.25 -1.59 -8.34
CA VAL A 146 -3.21 -0.28 -8.97
C VAL A 146 -2.72 -0.40 -10.41
N GLU A 147 -1.61 -1.09 -10.66
CA GLU A 147 -1.08 -1.32 -12.02
C GLU A 147 -2.12 -1.97 -12.93
N SER A 148 -2.80 -3.02 -12.45
CA SER A 148 -3.87 -3.67 -13.23
C SER A 148 -5.04 -2.73 -13.54
N ARG A 149 -5.43 -1.86 -12.60
CA ARG A 149 -6.51 -0.89 -12.81
C ARG A 149 -6.10 0.22 -13.77
N LEU A 150 -4.84 0.66 -13.72
CA LEU A 150 -4.28 1.61 -14.68
C LEU A 150 -4.27 1.03 -16.11
N GLY A 151 -4.20 -0.30 -16.25
CA GLY A 151 -4.45 -0.99 -17.53
C GLY A 151 -5.82 -0.63 -18.12
N HIS A 152 -6.89 -0.73 -17.34
CA HIS A 152 -8.23 -0.31 -17.78
C HIS A 152 -8.35 1.19 -18.03
N CYS A 153 -7.69 2.02 -17.23
CA CYS A 153 -7.62 3.46 -17.51
C CYS A 153 -6.95 3.72 -18.87
N SER A 154 -5.94 2.94 -19.24
CA SER A 154 -5.26 3.05 -20.53
C SER A 154 -6.17 2.71 -21.70
N GLU A 155 -6.98 1.65 -21.56
CA GLU A 155 -7.94 1.23 -22.57
C GLU A 155 -8.98 2.33 -22.85
N ILE A 156 -9.48 2.96 -21.79
CA ILE A 156 -10.48 4.05 -21.88
C ILE A 156 -9.87 5.31 -22.49
N LEU A 157 -8.68 5.71 -22.04
CA LEU A 157 -8.03 6.93 -22.52
C LEU A 157 -7.39 6.79 -23.91
N GLY A 158 -7.23 5.56 -24.41
CA GLY A 158 -6.52 5.27 -25.66
C GLY A 158 -5.02 5.59 -25.62
N VAL A 159 -4.44 5.75 -24.43
CA VAL A 159 -3.01 6.03 -24.22
C VAL A 159 -2.45 5.17 -23.09
N PRO A 160 -1.15 4.82 -23.12
CA PRO A 160 -0.53 4.06 -22.04
C PRO A 160 -0.56 4.83 -20.72
N VAL A 161 -0.98 4.17 -19.65
CA VAL A 161 -0.92 4.67 -18.27
C VAL A 161 0.05 3.79 -17.48
N VAL A 162 1.15 4.38 -17.00
CA VAL A 162 2.26 3.63 -16.40
C VAL A 162 2.54 4.14 -14.98
N LEU A 163 2.57 3.23 -14.01
CA LEU A 163 3.06 3.48 -12.66
C LEU A 163 4.58 3.25 -12.61
N THR A 164 5.32 4.23 -12.12
CA THR A 164 6.76 4.16 -11.86
C THR A 164 7.02 4.33 -10.36
#